data_AF-A0A8B8G7W5-F1
#
_entry.id   AF-A0A8B8G7W5-F1
#
_cell.length_a   1.000
_cell.length_b   1.000
_cell.length_c   1.000
_cell.angle_alpha   90.00
_cell.angle_beta   90.00
_cell.angle_gamma   90.00
#
_symmetry.space_group_name_H-M   'P 1'
#
loop_
_entity.id
_entity.type
_entity.pdbx_description
1 polymer ?
#
loop_
_entity_poly.entity_id
_entity_poly.type
_entity_poly.pdbx_seq_one_letter_code
_entity_poly.pdbx_strand_id
1 'polypeptide(L)'
;KNVLDLLNNEKYTKNAKSSSEIFKDRSMSPEQSVVYWTEYVIRHKGAPHLKSNAYALTWYQYYLLDVISTTVMFVFIVLFVTYKVLKLGYNYVFDNFKQIKTKCE
;
A
#
# COMPACT_ATOMS: atom_id res chain seq x y z
N LYS A 1 -9.82 29.46 -15.40
CA LYS A 1 -9.92 30.31 -14.18
C LYS A 1 -8.83 29.96 -13.16
N ASN A 2 -8.54 28.68 -12.92
CA ASN A 2 -7.57 28.22 -11.91
C ASN A 2 -6.10 28.70 -12.07
N VAL A 3 -5.61 29.00 -13.28
CA VAL A 3 -4.21 29.43 -13.48
C VAL A 3 -3.97 30.85 -12.93
N LEU A 4 -4.96 31.73 -13.04
CA LEU A 4 -4.88 33.08 -12.47
C LEU A 4 -4.91 33.03 -10.94
N ASP A 5 -5.64 32.09 -10.36
CA ASP A 5 -5.67 31.88 -8.90
C ASP A 5 -4.32 31.37 -8.38
N LEU A 6 -3.60 30.55 -9.14
CA LEU A 6 -2.24 30.12 -8.80
C LEU A 6 -1.23 31.27 -8.85
N LEU A 7 -1.37 32.18 -9.81
CA LEU A 7 -0.48 33.34 -9.98
C LEU A 7 -0.77 34.46 -8.97
N ASN A 8 -2.05 34.68 -8.63
CA ASN A 8 -2.48 35.76 -7.75
C ASN A 8 -2.45 35.39 -6.26
N ASN A 9 -2.40 34.10 -5.92
CA ASN A 9 -2.39 33.67 -4.54
C ASN A 9 -0.96 33.49 -4.03
N GLU A 10 -0.53 34.43 -3.19
CA GLU A 10 0.81 34.47 -2.60
C GLU A 10 1.21 33.19 -1.85
N LYS A 11 0.24 32.40 -1.36
CA LYS A 11 0.52 31.13 -0.67
C LYS A 11 1.25 30.15 -1.60
N TYR A 12 0.84 30.05 -2.86
CA TYR A 12 1.50 29.15 -3.82
C TYR A 12 2.89 29.64 -4.17
N THR A 13 3.06 30.95 -4.39
CA THR A 13 4.37 31.54 -4.69
C THR A 13 5.35 31.41 -3.52
N LYS A 14 4.89 31.65 -2.28
CA LYS A 14 5.70 31.49 -1.06
C LYS A 14 6.14 30.03 -0.87
N ASN A 15 5.23 29.08 -1.03
CA ASN A 15 5.55 27.65 -0.94
C ASN A 15 6.49 27.20 -2.05
N ALA A 16 6.28 27.65 -3.29
CA ALA A 16 7.15 27.34 -4.41
C ALA A 16 8.57 27.88 -4.19
N LYS A 17 8.71 29.09 -3.64
CA LYS A 17 10.01 29.68 -3.32
C LYS A 17 10.72 28.91 -2.21
N SER A 18 10.02 28.57 -1.13
CA SER A 18 10.57 27.77 -0.03
C SER A 18 11.04 26.38 -0.51
N SER A 19 10.23 25.70 -1.31
CA SER A 19 10.63 24.42 -1.92
C SER A 19 11.83 24.57 -2.87
N SER A 20 11.94 25.69 -3.59
CA SER A 20 13.08 25.99 -4.46
C SER A 20 14.37 26.20 -3.66
N GLU A 21 14.28 26.92 -2.53
CA GLU A 21 15.42 27.15 -1.63
C GLU A 21 15.91 25.83 -1.04
N ILE A 22 15.01 25.00 -0.52
CA ILE A 22 15.36 23.66 0.01
C ILE A 22 15.99 22.77 -1.07
N PHE A 23 15.48 22.81 -2.31
CA PHE A 23 16.03 22.01 -3.41
C PHE A 23 17.43 22.48 -3.84
N LYS A 24 17.72 23.77 -3.70
CA LYS A 24 19.03 24.36 -4.00
C LYS A 24 20.00 24.23 -2.83
N ASP A 25 19.50 23.97 -1.63
CA ASP A 25 20.27 23.71 -0.41
C ASP A 25 20.91 22.31 -0.43
N ARG A 26 21.90 22.15 -1.31
CA ARG A 26 22.70 20.94 -1.45
C ARG A 26 24.18 21.31 -1.52
N SER A 27 25.02 20.45 -0.96
CA SER A 27 26.46 20.69 -0.85
C SER A 27 27.21 20.68 -2.19
N MET A 28 26.66 20.01 -3.21
CA MET A 28 27.23 19.92 -4.56
C MET A 28 26.28 20.51 -5.60
N SER A 29 26.85 21.16 -6.63
CA SER A 29 26.07 21.62 -7.78
C SER A 29 25.46 20.42 -8.53
N PRO A 30 24.33 20.59 -9.22
CA PRO A 30 23.74 19.52 -10.02
C PRO A 30 24.71 18.96 -11.07
N GLU A 31 25.52 19.83 -11.69
CA GLU A 31 26.52 19.43 -12.69
C GLU A 31 27.59 18.51 -12.08
N GLN A 32 28.14 18.91 -10.94
CA GLN A 32 29.14 18.10 -10.22
C GLN A 32 28.53 16.78 -9.72
N SER A 33 27.29 16.80 -9.24
CA SER A 33 26.59 15.60 -8.79
C SER A 33 26.44 14.58 -9.92
N VAL A 34 26.04 15.02 -11.12
CA VAL A 34 25.87 14.13 -12.28
C VAL A 34 27.20 13.50 -12.69
N VAL A 35 28.27 14.30 -12.75
CA VAL A 35 29.62 13.80 -13.06
C VAL A 35 30.07 12.77 -12.02
N TYR A 36 29.93 13.10 -10.74
CA TYR A 36 30.30 12.22 -9.62
C TYR A 36 29.56 10.87 -9.69
N TRP A 37 28.23 10.89 -9.81
CA TRP A 37 27.44 9.66 -9.85
C TRP A 37 27.71 8.82 -11.10
N THR A 38 27.98 9.46 -12.25
CA THR A 38 28.35 8.76 -13.48
C THR A 38 29.67 8.03 -13.31
N GLU A 39 30.70 8.72 -12.79
CA GLU A 39 31.99 8.12 -12.51
C GLU A 39 31.88 7.01 -11.45
N TYR A 40 31.06 7.23 -10.42
CA TYR A 40 30.81 6.25 -9.37
C TYR A 40 30.23 4.94 -9.93
N VAL A 41 29.24 5.03 -10.82
CA VAL A 41 28.62 3.86 -11.47
C VAL A 41 29.64 3.12 -12.34
N ILE A 42 30.46 3.84 -13.10
CA ILE A 42 31.53 3.25 -13.93
C ILE A 42 32.56 2.55 -13.04
N ARG A 43 33.02 3.22 -11.97
CA ARG A 43 34.03 2.70 -11.04
C ARG A 43 33.58 1.42 -10.32
N HIS A 44 32.28 1.32 -10.00
CA HIS A 44 31.70 0.17 -9.30
C HIS A 44 30.98 -0.81 -10.24
N LYS A 45 31.36 -0.86 -11.53
CA LYS A 45 30.85 -1.83 -12.52
C LYS A 45 29.32 -1.91 -12.55
N GLY A 46 28.65 -0.76 -12.58
CA GLY A 46 27.20 -0.66 -12.59
C GLY A 46 26.54 -0.51 -11.22
N ALA A 47 27.33 -0.30 -10.16
CA ALA A 47 26.90 -0.05 -8.78
C ALA A 47 25.75 -0.98 -8.35
N PRO A 48 25.97 -2.30 -8.28
CA PRO A 48 24.91 -3.28 -8.02
C PRO A 48 24.19 -3.04 -6.68
N HIS A 49 24.86 -2.41 -5.71
CA HIS A 49 24.30 -2.01 -4.43
C HIS A 49 23.38 -0.79 -4.48
N LEU A 50 23.48 0.06 -5.51
CA LEU A 50 22.53 1.18 -5.74
C LEU A 50 21.29 0.73 -6.50
N LYS A 51 21.33 -0.43 -7.15
CA LYS A 51 20.17 -1.00 -7.81
C LYS A 51 19.21 -1.54 -6.77
N SER A 52 17.94 -1.13 -6.87
CA SER A 52 16.89 -1.76 -6.07
C SER A 52 16.84 -3.24 -6.41
N ASN A 53 16.90 -4.08 -5.37
CA ASN A 53 16.73 -5.53 -5.53
C ASN A 53 15.35 -5.89 -6.12
N ALA A 54 14.40 -4.94 -6.17
CA ALA A 54 13.09 -5.04 -6.83
C ALA A 54 13.16 -5.63 -8.25
N TYR A 55 14.21 -5.33 -9.01
CA TYR A 55 14.37 -5.81 -10.40
C TYR A 55 14.82 -7.27 -10.50
N ALA A 56 15.41 -7.83 -9.44
CA ALA A 56 15.86 -9.21 -9.40
C ALA A 56 14.79 -10.17 -8.86
N LEU A 57 13.66 -9.65 -8.35
CA LEU A 57 12.60 -10.49 -7.83
C LEU A 57 11.78 -11.10 -8.96
N THR A 58 11.45 -12.37 -8.80
CA THR A 58 10.45 -13.04 -9.63
C THR A 58 9.10 -12.34 -9.47
N TRP A 59 8.27 -12.35 -10.52
CA TRP A 59 6.99 -11.65 -10.51
C TRP A 59 6.09 -12.03 -9.31
N TYR A 60 6.12 -13.29 -8.90
CA TYR A 60 5.37 -13.79 -7.74
C TYR A 60 5.83 -13.17 -6.41
N GLN A 61 7.14 -12.96 -6.23
CA GLN A 61 7.68 -12.31 -5.03
C GLN A 61 7.43 -10.80 -5.06
N TYR A 62 7.50 -10.18 -6.25
CA TYR A 62 7.18 -8.77 -6.42
C TYR A 62 5.72 -8.45 -6.04
N TYR A 63 4.78 -9.35 -6.38
CA TYR A 63 3.36 -9.21 -6.00
C TYR A 63 3.01 -9.78 -4.63
N LEU A 64 3.98 -10.34 -3.89
CA LEU A 64 3.77 -10.98 -2.58
C LEU A 64 2.56 -11.94 -2.56
N LEU A 65 2.49 -12.86 -3.54
CA LEU A 65 1.33 -13.76 -3.67
C LEU A 65 1.03 -14.57 -2.40
N ASP A 66 2.04 -14.91 -1.61
CA ASP A 66 1.88 -15.60 -0.32
C ASP A 66 1.03 -14.78 0.67
N VAL A 67 1.27 -13.46 0.75
CA VAL A 67 0.50 -12.54 1.60
C VAL A 67 -0.94 -12.41 1.12
N ILE A 68 -1.16 -12.35 -0.20
CA ILE A 68 -2.51 -12.31 -0.78
C ILE A 68 -3.25 -13.61 -0.48
N SER A 69 -2.60 -14.76 -0.70
CA SER A 69 -3.18 -16.08 -0.47
C SER A 69 -3.58 -16.29 0.99
N THR A 70 -2.68 -15.98 1.93
CA THR A 70 -2.95 -16.09 3.38
C THR A 70 -4.07 -15.16 3.82
N THR A 71 -4.12 -13.93 3.31
CA THR A 71 -5.19 -12.96 3.59
C THR A 71 -6.54 -13.47 3.09
N VAL A 72 -6.60 -13.95 1.84
CA VAL A 72 -7.82 -14.48 1.23
C VAL A 72 -8.32 -15.71 2.00
N MET A 73 -7.42 -16.64 2.34
CA MET A 73 -7.75 -17.83 3.13
C MET A 73 -8.33 -17.45 4.51
N PHE A 74 -7.73 -16.46 5.18
CA PHE A 74 -8.22 -15.97 6.47
C PHE A 74 -9.66 -15.41 6.35
N VAL A 75 -9.93 -14.58 5.34
CA VAL A 75 -11.27 -14.05 5.08
C VAL A 75 -12.27 -15.18 4.82
N PHE A 76 -11.92 -16.17 4.01
CA PHE A 76 -12.78 -17.33 3.76
C PHE A 76 -13.10 -18.12 5.03
N ILE A 77 -12.11 -18.33 5.92
CA ILE A 77 -12.31 -19.00 7.19
C ILE A 77 -13.29 -18.22 8.08
N VAL A 78 -13.10 -16.91 8.20
CA VAL A 78 -13.99 -16.05 9.01
C VAL A 78 -15.42 -16.09 8.48
N LEU A 79 -15.61 -15.98 7.17
CA LEU A 79 -16.93 -16.08 6.53
C LEU A 79 -17.56 -17.46 6.75
N PHE A 80 -16.78 -18.54 6.60
CA PHE A 80 -17.27 -19.90 6.79
C PHE A 80 -17.69 -20.15 8.24
N VAL A 81 -16.89 -19.71 9.22
CA VAL A 81 -17.22 -19.81 10.65
C VAL A 81 -18.49 -19.02 10.95
N THR A 82 -18.58 -17.78 10.47
CA THR A 82 -19.76 -16.93 10.67
C THR A 82 -21.03 -17.59 10.10
N TYR A 83 -20.96 -18.10 8.88
CA TYR A 83 -22.07 -18.82 8.25
C TYR A 83 -22.48 -20.07 9.06
N LYS A 84 -21.51 -20.86 9.55
CA LYS A 84 -21.79 -22.05 10.37
C LYS A 84 -22.45 -21.68 11.69
N VAL A 85 -21.97 -20.65 12.38
CA VAL A 85 -22.55 -20.16 13.63
C VAL A 85 -23.98 -19.68 13.42
N LEU A 86 -24.24 -18.89 12.38
CA LEU A 86 -25.58 -18.42 12.04
C LEU A 86 -26.53 -19.58 11.72
N LYS A 87 -26.07 -20.56 10.93
CA LYS A 87 -26.87 -21.75 10.58
C LYS A 87 -27.19 -22.61 11.80
N LEU A 88 -26.21 -22.84 12.67
CA LEU A 88 -26.42 -23.59 13.92
C LEU A 88 -27.35 -22.85 14.87
N GLY A 89 -27.18 -21.54 15.03
CA GLY A 89 -28.06 -20.70 15.84
C GLY A 89 -29.50 -20.70 15.31
N TYR A 90 -29.68 -20.55 13.99
CA TYR A 90 -31.00 -20.62 13.36
C TYR A 90 -31.67 -21.99 13.59
N ASN A 91 -30.95 -23.09 13.36
CA ASN A 91 -31.47 -24.43 13.60
C ASN A 91 -31.84 -24.64 15.08
N TYR A 92 -30.99 -24.21 16.00
CA TYR A 92 -31.25 -24.32 17.44
C TYR A 92 -32.51 -23.54 17.86
N VAL A 93 -32.69 -22.32 17.37
CA VAL A 93 -33.89 -21.51 17.65
C VAL A 93 -35.14 -22.17 17.06
N PHE A 94 -35.05 -22.67 15.82
CA PHE A 94 -36.16 -23.35 15.16
C PHE A 94 -36.59 -24.63 15.90
N ASP A 95 -35.63 -25.44 16.34
CA ASP A 95 -35.90 -26.66 17.11
C ASP A 95 -36.52 -26.36 18.48
N ASN A 96 -36.05 -25.32 19.17
CA ASN A 96 -36.67 -24.84 20.42
C ASN A 96 -38.12 -24.37 20.19
N PHE A 97 -38.37 -23.62 19.12
CA PHE A 97 -39.72 -23.13 18.79
C PHE A 97 -40.68 -24.29 18.49
N LYS A 98 -40.20 -25.34 17.80
CA LYS A 98 -40.96 -26.56 17.54
C LYS A 98 -41.32 -27.30 18.83
N GLN A 99 -40.37 -27.46 19.74
CA GLN A 99 -40.60 -28.13 21.03
C GLN A 99 -41.63 -27.37 21.89
N ILE A 100 -41.57 -26.04 21.92
CA ILE A 100 -42.54 -25.21 22.65
C ILE A 100 -43.96 -25.42 22.10
N LYS A 101 -44.12 -25.48 20.76
CA LYS A 101 -45.42 -25.72 20.14
C LYS A 101 -46.01 -27.09 20.50
N THR A 102 -45.21 -28.16 20.49
CA THR A 102 -45.69 -29.52 20.80
C THR A 102 -46.07 -29.71 22.28
N LYS A 103 -45.58 -28.85 23.18
CA LYS A 103 -45.91 -28.91 24.61
C LYS A 103 -47.22 -28.17 24.97
N CYS A 104 -47.72 -27.31 24.07
CA CYS A 104 -48.94 -26.53 24.28
C CYS A 104 -50.20 -27.15 23.66
N GLU A 105 -50.07 -28.25 22.92
CA GLU A 105 -51.17 -29.12 22.47
C GLU A 105 -51.31 -30.32 23.40
#